data_AF-A0A833D2E9-F1
#
_entry.id   AF-A0A833D2E9-F1
#
_cell.length_a   1.000
_cell.length_b   1.000
_cell.length_c   1.000
_cell.angle_alpha   90.00
_cell.angle_beta   90.00
_cell.angle_gamma   90.00
#
_symmetry.space_group_name_H-M   'P 1'
#
loop_
_entity.id
_entity.type
_entity.pdbx_description
1 polymer ?
#
loop_
_entity_poly.entity_id
_entity_poly.type
_entity_poly.pdbx_seq_one_letter_code
_entity_poly.pdbx_strand_id
1 'polypeptide(L)' 'MEGKLEGNTWTVTMKRPLKSDKAGDITLEPGKVYIVNFALHDDYAAARFHHVSLEYKFGIDAKDAEINAMKR' A
#
# COMPACT_ATOMS: atom_id res chain seq x y z
N MET A 1 -6.21 -5.75 -9.56
CA MET A 1 -6.18 -5.97 -8.10
C MET A 1 -6.90 -7.26 -7.86
N GLU A 2 -6.40 -8.10 -6.98
CA GLU A 2 -7.04 -9.37 -6.60
C GLU A 2 -7.03 -9.48 -5.08
N GLY A 3 -8.05 -10.12 -4.53
CA GLY A 3 -8.19 -10.39 -3.10
C GLY A 3 -8.54 -11.87 -2.90
N LYS A 4 -7.91 -12.51 -1.92
CA LYS A 4 -8.19 -13.90 -1.55
C LYS A 4 -8.37 -14.00 -0.04
N LEU A 5 -9.42 -14.70 0.39
CA LEU A 5 -9.64 -15.08 1.78
C LEU A 5 -9.12 -16.51 1.99
N GLU A 6 -8.22 -16.70 2.95
CA GLU A 6 -7.77 -18.00 3.41
C GLU A 6 -7.92 -18.07 4.94
N GLY A 7 -8.88 -18.88 5.40
CA GLY A 7 -9.29 -18.89 6.81
C GLY A 7 -9.81 -17.52 7.24
N ASN A 8 -9.11 -16.88 8.18
CA ASN A 8 -9.46 -15.56 8.72
C ASN A 8 -8.59 -14.43 8.13
N THR A 9 -7.81 -14.70 7.08
CA THR A 9 -6.86 -13.74 6.52
C THR A 9 -7.23 -13.36 5.09
N TRP A 10 -7.47 -12.07 4.87
CA TRP A 10 -7.53 -11.49 3.52
C TRP A 10 -6.13 -11.13 3.04
N THR A 11 -5.77 -11.59 1.85
CA THR A 11 -4.57 -11.16 1.12
C THR A 11 -5.00 -10.39 -0.13
N VAL A 12 -4.47 -9.19 -0.32
CA VAL A 12 -4.75 -8.34 -1.49
C VAL A 12 -3.47 -8.05 -2.26
N THR A 13 -3.49 -8.33 -3.56
CA THR A 13 -2.40 -7.96 -4.48
C THR A 13 -2.79 -6.72 -5.28
N MET A 14 -2.05 -5.64 -5.07
CA MET A 14 -2.13 -4.41 -5.87
C MET A 14 -0.89 -4.30 -6.76
N LYS A 15 -1.08 -3.93 -8.03
CA LYS A 15 0.00 -3.77 -9.00
C LYS A 15 -0.20 -2.47 -9.77
N ARG A 16 0.87 -1.68 -9.88
CA ARG A 16 0.97 -0.50 -10.74
C ARG A 16 2.39 -0.38 -11.32
N PRO A 17 2.59 0.34 -12.42
CA PRO A 17 3.91 0.78 -12.84
C PRO A 17 4.58 1.66 -11.78
N LEU A 18 5.91 1.57 -11.64
CA LEU A 18 6.68 2.45 -10.75
C LEU A 18 6.64 3.90 -11.23
N LYS A 19 6.85 4.09 -12.54
CA LYS A 19 6.64 5.35 -13.23
C LYS A 19 5.31 5.31 -13.95
N SER A 20 4.44 6.27 -13.64
CA SER A 20 3.13 6.42 -14.26
C SER A 20 3.06 7.74 -15.01
N ASP A 21 2.32 7.74 -16.12
CA ASP A 21 2.02 8.90 -16.95
C ASP A 21 0.66 9.54 -16.58
N LYS A 22 -0.06 8.96 -15.61
CA LYS A 22 -1.35 9.46 -15.16
C LYS A 22 -1.21 10.68 -14.27
N ALA A 23 -2.07 11.67 -14.48
CA ALA A 23 -2.12 12.85 -13.64
C ALA A 23 -2.42 12.49 -12.18
N GLY A 24 -1.63 13.03 -11.25
CA GLY A 24 -1.77 12.80 -9.81
C GLY A 24 -1.00 11.58 -9.27
N ASP A 25 -0.51 10.71 -10.14
CA ASP A 25 0.32 9.59 -9.73
C ASP A 25 1.73 10.07 -9.33
N ILE A 26 2.24 9.56 -8.21
CA ILE A 26 3.64 9.70 -7.87
C ILE A 26 4.48 8.62 -8.56
N THR A 27 5.66 9.02 -9.03
CA THR A 27 6.69 8.07 -9.47
C THR A 27 7.40 7.49 -8.26
N LEU A 28 7.47 6.17 -8.19
CA LEU A 28 8.18 5.42 -7.14
C LEU A 28 9.59 5.07 -7.64
N GLU A 29 10.61 5.55 -6.95
CA GLU A 29 12.02 5.42 -7.34
C GLU A 29 12.80 4.67 -6.26
N PRO A 30 13.77 3.80 -6.63
CA PRO A 30 14.66 3.18 -5.66
C PRO A 30 15.43 4.22 -4.83
N GLY A 31 15.66 3.90 -3.55
CA GLY A 31 16.37 4.75 -2.59
C GLY A 31 15.56 5.92 -2.04
N LYS A 32 14.36 6.19 -2.54
CA LYS A 32 13.46 7.21 -1.99
C LYS A 32 12.50 6.63 -0.95
N VAL A 33 12.18 7.46 0.04
CA VAL A 33 11.19 7.17 1.07
C VAL A 33 9.91 7.96 0.78
N TYR A 34 8.78 7.28 0.91
CA TYR A 34 7.44 7.78 0.70
C TYR A 34 6.60 7.51 1.95
N ILE A 35 5.61 8.35 2.20
CA ILE A 35 4.61 8.07 3.23
C ILE A 35 3.48 7.25 2.62
N VAL A 36 3.18 6.10 3.22
CA VAL A 36 2.03 5.27 2.88
C VAL A 36 1.12 5.11 4.09
N ASN A 37 -0.18 5.08 3.84
CA ASN A 37 -1.22 4.83 4.83
C ASN A 37 -2.22 3.83 4.25
N PHE A 38 -2.81 3.01 5.12
CA PHE A 38 -3.80 2.02 4.74
C PHE A 38 -5.14 2.37 5.37
N ALA A 39 -6.21 2.23 4.59
CA ALA A 39 -7.59 2.33 5.07
C ALA A 39 -8.33 1.05 4.71
N LEU A 40 -8.95 0.41 5.70
CA LEU A 40 -9.75 -0.79 5.54
C LEU A 40 -11.22 -0.47 5.80
N HIS A 41 -12.07 -0.87 4.85
CA HIS A 41 -13.51 -0.93 5.03
C HIS A 41 -13.90 -2.28 5.64
N ASP A 42 -14.89 -2.26 6.53
CA ASP A 42 -15.61 -3.46 6.96
C ASP A 42 -16.97 -3.48 6.25
N ASP A 43 -17.28 -4.62 5.62
CA ASP A 43 -18.40 -4.76 4.68
C ASP A 43 -19.78 -4.78 5.38
N TYR A 44 -19.82 -4.73 6.72
CA TYR A 44 -21.06 -4.73 7.49
C TYR A 44 -21.17 -3.55 8.47
N ALA A 45 -21.35 -2.34 7.94
CA ALA A 45 -21.71 -1.18 8.76
C ALA A 45 -22.79 -0.33 8.08
N ALA A 46 -23.64 0.33 8.89
CA ALA A 46 -24.75 1.17 8.40
C ALA A 46 -24.29 2.44 7.66
N ALA A 47 -22.99 2.70 7.61
CA ALA A 47 -22.34 3.79 6.89
C ALA A 47 -20.89 3.39 6.53
N ARG A 48 -20.19 4.28 5.82
CA ARG A 48 -18.78 4.07 5.43
C ARG A 48 -17.83 4.44 6.56
N PHE A 49 -17.52 3.48 7.42
CA PHE A 49 -16.43 3.59 8.39
C PHE A 49 -15.14 3.01 7.79
N HIS A 50 -14.00 3.54 8.26
CA HIS A 50 -12.68 3.10 7.83
C HIS A 50 -11.82 2.90 9.08
N HIS A 51 -11.16 1.76 9.18
CA HIS A 51 -10.00 1.62 10.06
C HIS A 51 -8.80 2.14 9.30
N VAL A 52 -8.09 3.12 9.86
CA VAL A 52 -6.95 3.76 9.20
C VAL A 52 -5.67 3.50 9.98
N SER A 53 -4.56 3.31 9.27
CA SER A 53 -3.24 3.38 9.87
C SER A 53 -2.81 4.82 10.09
N LEU A 54 -1.81 5.00 10.96
CA LEU A 54 -0.94 6.18 10.90
C LEU A 54 0.05 6.03 9.72
N GLU A 55 0.96 6.99 9.61
CA GLU A 55 1.99 7.00 8.59
C GLU A 55 2.97 5.84 8.74
N TYR A 56 3.35 5.26 7.59
CA TYR A 56 4.51 4.40 7.46
C TYR A 56 5.50 4.99 6.47
N LYS A 57 6.79 4.81 6.74
CA LYS A 57 7.87 5.08 5.79
C LYS A 57 8.04 3.89 4.86
N PHE A 58 7.58 4.02 3.62
CA PHE A 58 7.73 3.03 2.57
C PHE A 58 8.85 3.39 1.60
N GLY A 59 9.63 2.42 1.15
CA GLY A 59 10.61 2.63 0.10
C GLY A 59 10.95 1.37 -0.67
N ILE A 60 11.59 1.55 -1.82
CA ILE A 60 12.14 0.48 -2.64
C ILE A 60 13.66 0.59 -2.55
N ASP A 61 14.34 -0.47 -2.10
CA ASP A 61 15.79 -0.45 -1.84
C ASP A 61 16.23 0.76 -0.97
N ALA A 62 15.39 1.15 0.00
CA ALA A 62 15.60 2.31 0.86
C ALA A 62 15.84 1.86 2.30
N LYS A 63 17.10 1.95 2.76
CA LYS A 63 17.54 1.42 4.07
C LYS A 63 16.81 2.03 5.27
N ASP A 64 16.41 3.29 5.16
CA ASP A 64 15.76 4.03 6.25
C ASP A 64 14.21 3.89 6.24
N ALA A 65 13.65 3.06 5.34
CA ALA A 65 12.22 2.79 5.29
C ALA A 65 11.82 1.72 6.31
N GLU A 66 10.66 1.91 6.94
CA GLU A 66 10.02 0.92 7.82
C GLU A 66 9.50 -0.27 7.01
N ILE A 67 8.91 0.02 5.86
CA ILE A 67 8.50 -0.97 4.87
C ILE A 67 9.44 -0.84 3.68
N ASN A 68 10.47 -1.68 3.63
CA ASN A 68 11.45 -1.69 2.56
C ASN A 68 11.19 -2.85 1.57
N ALA A 69 10.75 -2.52 0.37
CA ALA A 69 10.62 -3.47 -0.72
C ALA A 69 11.98 -3.68 -1.38
N MET A 70 12.48 -4.91 -1.31
CA MET A 70 13.76 -5.33 -1.88
C MET A 70 13.51 -6.28 -3.05
N LYS A 71 14.44 -6.29 -4.02
CA LYS A 71 14.41 -7.29 -5.09
C LYS A 71 14.47 -8.70 -4.48
N ARG A 72 13.52 -9.56 -4.86
CA ARG A 72 13.51 -10.98 -4.47
C ARG A 72 14.66 -11.75 -5.13
#